data_AF-A0A658YS63-F1
#
_entry.id   AF-A0A658YS63-F1
#
_cell.length_a   1.000
_cell.length_b   1.000
_cell.length_c   1.000
_cell.angle_alpha   90.00
_cell.angle_beta   90.00
_cell.angle_gamma   90.00
#
_symmetry.space_group_name_H-M   'P 1'
#
loop_
_entity.id
_entity.type
_entity.pdbx_description
1 polymer ?
#
loop_
_entity_poly.entity_id
_entity_poly.type
_entity_poly.pdbx_seq_one_letter_code
_entity_poly.pdbx_strand_id
1 'polypeptide(L)'
;MKKVLLIILLLLVVLGIAAGVGVWKVRHLADSKLLIKEETIFTLKPGTGRLALGEQLYADKIINRPRVFQWLLRIEPDLSHFKAGTYRFTPQMTVREMLKLLESGKEAQFPLRLVEGMRLSDYLKQLREAPYIKHTLSDDKYATVAQALELENPEWIEGWFWPDTLMYTANTTDVALLKRAHKKMVKAVDSAWEGRADGLPYKDKNQLVTMASIIEKETAVASERDQVASVFINRLRIGMRLQTDPTVIYGMGERYNGKLSRADLETPTAYNTYTITGLPPGAIATPGADSLKAAAHPAKTPYLYFVADGKGGHTFNTNLASHNKSVQDYLKVLKEKMRSKYIVIEGLEGAGKTTARNVVVETLEQLGIRDMVFTREPGGTQLAEKLRSLVLDIKSVGDEVITDKAEVLMFYAARVQLVETVIKPALANGTWVIGDRHDLSTQAYQGGGRGIDQHMLATLRDAVLGDFRPDLTLYLDVTPEVGLKRARARGELDRIEQESFDFFNRTRARYLELAAQDKSIHTIDATQPLEAVMDAIRTTVTHWVKELDA
;
A
#
# COMPACT_ATOMS: atom_id res chain seq x y z
N MET A 1 -28.71 25.89 79.94
CA MET A 1 -27.83 26.62 79.01
C MET A 1 -26.60 25.80 78.55
N LYS A 2 -25.74 25.28 79.46
CA LYS A 2 -24.53 24.49 79.07
C LYS A 2 -24.80 23.25 78.18
N LYS A 3 -25.86 22.47 78.45
CA LYS A 3 -26.23 21.29 77.65
C LYS A 3 -26.68 21.65 76.22
N VAL A 4 -27.41 22.76 76.05
CA VAL A 4 -27.85 23.25 74.74
C VAL A 4 -26.66 23.74 73.92
N LEU A 5 -25.71 24.43 74.56
CA LEU A 5 -24.48 24.91 73.93
C LEU A 5 -23.58 23.76 73.44
N LEU A 6 -23.50 22.66 74.22
CA LEU A 6 -22.78 21.45 73.85
C LEU A 6 -23.41 20.77 72.62
N ILE A 7 -24.74 20.70 72.56
CA ILE A 7 -25.47 20.12 71.41
C ILE A 7 -25.25 20.97 70.15
N ILE A 8 -25.29 22.30 70.26
CA ILE A 8 -25.01 23.22 69.14
C ILE A 8 -23.56 23.07 68.67
N LEU A 9 -22.59 22.98 69.58
CA LEU A 9 -21.18 22.76 69.23
C LEU A 9 -20.99 21.41 68.52
N LEU A 10 -21.62 20.35 69.01
CA LEU A 10 -21.56 19.03 68.40
C LEU A 10 -22.19 19.02 67.00
N LEU A 11 -23.34 19.70 66.83
CA LEU A 11 -23.98 19.91 65.53
C LEU A 11 -23.08 20.67 64.56
N LEU A 12 -22.40 21.73 65.02
CA LEU A 12 -21.45 22.49 64.20
C LEU A 12 -20.24 21.65 63.80
N VAL A 13 -19.72 20.81 64.70
CA VAL A 13 -18.63 19.87 64.39
C VAL A 13 -19.09 18.82 63.37
N VAL A 14 -20.28 18.25 63.53
CA VAL A 14 -20.85 17.30 62.56
C VAL A 14 -21.08 17.97 61.20
N LEU A 15 -21.60 19.20 61.17
CA LEU A 15 -21.75 20.00 59.95
C LEU A 15 -20.40 20.31 59.29
N GLY A 16 -19.37 20.66 60.08
CA GLY A 16 -18.02 20.90 59.59
C GLY A 16 -17.37 19.65 58.99
N ILE A 17 -17.52 18.50 59.65
CA ILE A 17 -17.06 17.20 59.13
C ILE A 17 -17.83 16.83 57.86
N ALA A 18 -19.16 17.00 57.84
CA ALA A 18 -19.98 16.72 56.66
C ALA A 18 -19.60 17.61 55.46
N ALA A 19 -19.33 18.90 55.70
CA ALA A 19 -18.84 19.84 54.70
C ALA A 19 -17.44 19.45 54.20
N GLY A 20 -16.52 19.10 55.11
CA GLY A 20 -15.18 18.64 54.78
C GLY A 20 -15.18 17.37 53.94
N VAL A 21 -15.99 16.37 54.31
CA VAL A 21 -16.20 15.15 53.54
C VAL A 21 -16.84 15.45 52.17
N GLY A 22 -17.76 16.41 52.11
CA GLY A 22 -18.36 16.88 50.87
C GLY A 22 -17.34 17.46 49.89
N VAL A 23 -16.53 18.43 50.35
CA VAL A 23 -15.46 19.04 49.55
C VAL A 23 -14.41 18.00 49.14
N TRP A 24 -14.04 17.09 50.04
CA TRP A 24 -13.12 15.99 49.75
C TRP A 24 -13.65 15.08 48.63
N LYS A 25 -14.93 14.67 48.69
CA LYS A 25 -15.56 13.86 47.63
C LYS A 25 -15.60 14.59 46.28
N VAL A 26 -15.83 15.91 46.29
CA VAL A 26 -15.84 16.73 45.08
C VAL A 26 -14.45 16.82 44.46
N ARG A 27 -13.42 17.12 45.26
CA ARG A 27 -12.02 17.14 44.78
C ARG A 27 -11.58 15.78 44.26
N HIS A 28 -11.91 14.71 44.99
CA HIS A 28 -11.60 13.35 44.56
C HIS A 28 -12.27 12.99 43.22
N LEU A 29 -13.51 13.42 42.98
CA LEU A 29 -14.16 13.24 41.69
C LEU A 29 -13.46 14.06 40.59
N ALA A 30 -13.14 15.32 40.86
CA ALA A 30 -12.46 16.19 39.90
C ALA A 30 -11.14 15.58 39.39
N ASP A 31 -10.37 14.96 40.30
CA ASP A 31 -9.06 14.40 39.98
C ASP A 31 -9.13 12.90 39.63
N SER A 32 -10.33 12.30 39.64
CA SER A 32 -10.53 10.92 39.19
C SER A 32 -10.51 10.83 37.66
N LYS A 33 -10.02 9.70 37.15
CA LYS A 33 -10.01 9.39 35.71
C LYS A 33 -11.43 9.16 35.21
N LEU A 34 -11.66 9.47 33.93
CA LEU A 34 -12.89 9.10 33.24
C LEU A 34 -13.07 7.57 33.24
N LEU A 35 -14.32 7.12 33.24
CA LEU A 35 -14.67 5.69 33.29
C LEU A 35 -14.62 4.99 31.92
N ILE A 36 -14.09 5.67 30.91
CA ILE A 36 -13.96 5.16 29.55
C ILE A 36 -12.72 4.27 29.44
N LYS A 37 -12.82 3.16 28.69
CA LYS A 37 -11.71 2.24 28.45
C LYS A 37 -10.92 2.57 27.19
N GLU A 38 -11.55 3.30 26.27
CA GLU A 38 -11.04 3.65 24.94
C GLU A 38 -11.40 5.11 24.62
N GLU A 39 -10.76 5.67 23.59
CA GLU A 39 -11.05 7.05 23.17
C GLU A 39 -12.53 7.18 22.79
N THR A 40 -13.20 8.18 23.36
CA THR A 40 -14.64 8.37 23.18
C THR A 40 -14.92 9.76 22.61
N ILE A 41 -15.75 9.82 21.57
CA ILE A 41 -16.21 11.07 20.98
C ILE A 41 -17.50 11.51 21.69
N PHE A 42 -17.42 12.61 22.42
CA PHE A 42 -18.53 13.16 23.19
C PHE A 42 -19.08 14.41 22.51
N THR A 43 -20.39 14.46 22.24
CA THR A 43 -21.03 15.63 21.63
C THR A 43 -21.90 16.35 22.65
N LEU A 44 -21.58 17.62 22.91
CA LEU A 44 -22.33 18.51 23.77
C LEU A 44 -23.23 19.42 22.93
N LYS A 45 -24.54 19.23 23.06
CA LYS A 45 -25.53 20.01 22.30
C LYS A 45 -25.57 21.48 22.75
N PRO A 46 -25.82 22.43 21.83
CA PRO A 46 -26.10 23.83 22.19
C PRO A 46 -27.24 23.95 23.19
N GLY A 47 -27.08 24.84 24.19
CA GLY A 47 -28.09 25.09 25.22
C GLY A 47 -28.13 24.06 26.36
N THR A 48 -27.23 23.06 26.37
CA THR A 48 -27.12 22.11 27.48
C THR A 48 -26.78 22.84 28.79
N GLY A 49 -27.59 22.69 29.84
CA GLY A 49 -27.31 23.26 31.16
C GLY A 49 -26.43 22.37 32.04
N ARG A 50 -25.94 22.90 33.17
CA ARG A 50 -25.07 22.17 34.12
C ARG A 50 -25.65 20.82 34.59
N LEU A 51 -26.95 20.79 34.87
CA LEU A 51 -27.66 19.58 35.27
C LEU A 51 -27.64 18.53 34.15
N ALA A 52 -28.04 18.96 32.94
CA ALA A 52 -28.14 18.09 31.78
C ALA A 52 -26.78 17.51 31.35
N LEU A 53 -25.70 18.29 31.46
CA LEU A 53 -24.34 17.79 31.21
C LEU A 53 -23.98 16.63 32.15
N GLY A 54 -24.26 16.78 33.45
CA GLY A 54 -23.95 15.74 34.43
C GLY A 54 -24.75 14.45 34.21
N GLU A 55 -26.03 14.57 33.84
CA GLU A 55 -26.88 13.42 33.49
C GLU A 55 -26.41 12.73 32.19
N GLN A 56 -26.04 13.51 31.17
CA GLN A 56 -25.51 12.96 29.91
C GLN A 56 -24.20 12.21 30.13
N LEU A 57 -23.24 12.79 30.87
CA LEU A 57 -21.97 12.14 31.19
C LEU A 57 -22.15 10.85 32.01
N TYR A 58 -23.19 10.79 32.85
CA TYR A 58 -23.52 9.58 33.60
C TYR A 58 -24.15 8.51 32.70
N ALA A 59 -25.09 8.91 31.83
CA ALA A 59 -25.74 8.02 30.87
C ALA A 59 -24.72 7.39 29.90
N ASP A 60 -23.77 8.19 29.43
CA ASP A 60 -22.66 7.76 28.55
C ASP A 60 -21.57 6.98 29.33
N LYS A 61 -21.79 6.73 30.63
CA LYS A 61 -20.86 6.03 31.54
C LYS A 61 -19.46 6.66 31.59
N ILE A 62 -19.37 7.97 31.41
CA ILE A 62 -18.11 8.73 31.48
C ILE A 62 -17.77 9.07 32.94
N ILE A 63 -18.80 9.31 33.77
CA ILE A 63 -18.68 9.54 35.22
C ILE A 63 -19.63 8.62 36.00
N ASN A 64 -19.37 8.39 37.30
CA ASN A 64 -20.19 7.51 38.16
C ASN A 64 -21.09 8.25 39.16
N ARG A 65 -20.91 9.56 39.34
CA ARG A 65 -21.55 10.32 40.44
C ARG A 65 -22.09 11.68 39.95
N PRO A 66 -23.22 11.72 39.22
CA PRO A 66 -23.77 12.95 38.64
C PRO A 66 -24.11 14.00 39.72
N ARG A 67 -24.61 13.58 40.89
CA ARG A 67 -24.91 14.51 42.00
C ARG A 67 -23.68 15.21 42.57
N VAL A 68 -22.55 14.50 42.67
CA VAL A 68 -21.28 15.08 43.17
C VAL A 68 -20.67 16.00 42.11
N PHE A 69 -20.82 15.66 40.83
CA PHE A 69 -20.42 16.50 39.70
C PHE A 69 -21.12 17.88 39.72
N GLN A 70 -22.40 17.96 40.08
CA GLN A 70 -23.09 19.25 40.22
C GLN A 70 -22.46 20.15 41.30
N TRP A 71 -21.94 19.57 42.38
CA TRP A 71 -21.24 20.32 43.42
C TRP A 71 -19.85 20.77 42.97
N LEU A 72 -19.17 20.01 42.11
CA LEU A 72 -17.91 20.43 41.48
C LEU A 72 -18.08 21.76 40.75
N LEU A 73 -19.10 21.87 39.89
CA LEU A 73 -19.39 23.09 39.13
C LEU A 73 -19.83 24.29 39.99
N ARG A 74 -20.19 24.07 41.27
CA ARG A 74 -20.51 25.13 42.23
C ARG A 74 -19.29 25.58 43.03
N ILE A 75 -18.39 24.65 43.35
CA ILE A 75 -17.16 24.92 44.12
C ILE A 75 -16.05 25.47 43.22
N GLU A 76 -15.98 25.03 41.97
CA GLU A 76 -15.08 25.54 40.93
C GLU A 76 -15.93 26.12 39.77
N PRO A 77 -16.43 27.38 39.88
CA PRO A 77 -17.35 27.97 38.91
C PRO A 77 -16.76 28.11 37.50
N ASP A 78 -15.44 28.29 37.39
CA ASP A 78 -14.76 28.48 36.11
C ASP A 78 -14.98 27.27 35.18
N LEU A 79 -14.97 26.05 35.73
CA LEU A 79 -15.21 24.80 35.01
C LEU A 79 -16.65 24.64 34.48
N SER A 80 -17.54 25.58 34.81
CA SER A 80 -18.93 25.56 34.36
C SER A 80 -19.17 26.33 33.06
N HIS A 81 -18.15 26.99 32.50
CA HIS A 81 -18.22 27.74 31.24
C HIS A 81 -17.94 26.85 30.02
N PHE A 82 -18.56 25.68 29.96
CA PHE A 82 -18.40 24.74 28.85
C PHE A 82 -19.08 25.23 27.57
N LYS A 83 -18.46 24.95 26.42
CA LYS A 83 -18.96 25.30 25.08
C LYS A 83 -19.55 24.08 24.39
N ALA A 84 -20.62 24.28 23.63
CA ALA A 84 -21.16 23.24 22.77
C ALA A 84 -20.15 22.87 21.68
N GLY A 85 -20.16 21.60 21.27
CA GLY A 85 -19.20 21.06 20.32
C GLY A 85 -18.99 19.56 20.51
N THR A 86 -18.18 18.98 19.64
CA THR A 86 -17.78 17.57 19.74
C THR A 86 -16.35 17.48 20.25
N TYR A 87 -16.11 16.71 21.29
CA TYR A 87 -14.83 16.60 21.99
C TYR A 87 -14.32 15.16 21.98
N ARG A 88 -12.99 15.00 22.04
CA ARG A 88 -12.34 13.71 22.15
C ARG A 88 -11.86 13.50 23.58
N PHE A 89 -12.37 12.48 24.25
CA PHE A 89 -11.96 12.10 25.60
C PHE A 89 -11.02 10.91 25.55
N THR A 90 -9.99 10.93 26.39
CA THR A 90 -9.00 9.85 26.52
C THR A 90 -9.13 9.16 27.88
N PRO A 91 -8.83 7.85 28.00
CA PRO A 91 -8.97 7.10 29.25
C PRO A 91 -8.15 7.63 30.43
N GLN A 92 -7.05 8.34 30.14
CA GLN A 92 -6.17 8.90 31.17
C GLN A 92 -6.60 10.28 31.65
N MET A 93 -7.56 10.92 30.97
CA MET A 93 -8.07 12.25 31.30
C MET A 93 -8.80 12.22 32.65
N THR A 94 -8.60 13.25 33.46
CA THR A 94 -9.38 13.48 34.68
C THR A 94 -10.67 14.24 34.38
N VAL A 95 -11.65 14.17 35.30
CA VAL A 95 -12.90 14.95 35.17
C VAL A 95 -12.60 16.46 35.08
N ARG A 96 -11.60 16.96 35.82
CA ARG A 96 -11.15 18.35 35.78
C ARG A 96 -10.59 18.74 34.41
N GLU A 97 -9.75 17.90 33.81
CA GLU A 97 -9.18 18.13 32.47
C GLU A 97 -10.25 18.07 31.38
N MET A 98 -11.20 17.13 31.49
CA MET A 98 -12.36 17.05 30.61
C MET A 98 -13.18 18.34 30.63
N LEU A 99 -13.45 18.89 31.82
CA LEU A 99 -14.18 20.17 31.96
C LEU A 99 -13.40 21.34 31.37
N LYS A 100 -12.08 21.40 31.57
CA LYS A 100 -11.22 22.42 30.94
C LYS A 100 -11.21 22.29 29.41
N LEU A 101 -11.25 21.08 28.87
CA LEU A 101 -11.36 20.85 27.42
C LEU A 101 -12.68 21.42 26.89
N LEU A 102 -13.79 21.12 27.57
CA LEU A 102 -15.12 21.64 27.24
C LEU A 102 -15.20 23.17 27.34
N GLU A 103 -14.55 23.77 28.34
CA GLU A 103 -14.45 25.23 28.50
C GLU A 103 -13.65 25.88 27.35
N SER A 104 -12.54 25.24 26.96
CA SER A 104 -11.68 25.76 25.89
C SER A 104 -12.40 25.89 24.55
N GLY A 105 -13.36 24.99 24.26
CA GLY A 105 -14.00 24.89 22.94
C GLY A 105 -13.11 24.25 21.88
N LYS A 106 -12.03 23.56 22.27
CA LYS A 106 -11.17 22.81 21.36
C LYS A 106 -11.87 21.53 20.93
N GLU A 107 -12.70 21.65 19.90
CA GLU A 107 -13.40 20.53 19.30
C GLU A 107 -12.44 19.49 18.71
N ALA A 108 -12.91 18.23 18.70
CA ALA A 108 -12.26 17.14 18.01
C ALA A 108 -12.22 17.43 16.51
N GLN A 109 -11.01 17.34 15.94
CA GLN A 109 -10.82 17.45 14.50
C GLN A 109 -10.65 16.06 13.89
N PHE A 110 -11.24 15.91 12.71
CA PHE A 110 -11.19 14.72 11.88
C PHE A 110 -10.43 15.07 10.59
N PRO A 111 -9.47 14.24 10.16
CA PRO A 111 -8.79 14.43 8.90
C PRO A 111 -9.63 13.91 7.73
N LEU A 112 -9.71 14.69 6.65
CA LEU A 112 -10.18 14.26 5.33
C LEU A 112 -9.05 14.46 4.34
N ARG A 113 -8.46 13.38 3.82
CA ARG A 113 -7.29 13.45 2.94
C ARG A 113 -7.70 13.50 1.48
N LEU A 114 -7.68 14.70 0.91
CA LEU A 114 -7.90 14.95 -0.50
C LEU A 114 -6.56 14.80 -1.24
N VAL A 115 -6.41 13.75 -2.06
CA VAL A 115 -5.15 13.42 -2.75
C VAL A 115 -5.15 14.01 -4.16
N GLU A 116 -4.00 14.51 -4.61
CA GLU A 116 -3.77 14.94 -6.00
C GLU A 116 -3.92 13.76 -6.99
N GLY A 117 -4.21 14.08 -8.25
CA GLY A 117 -4.47 13.09 -9.30
C GLY A 117 -5.83 12.38 -9.23
N MET A 118 -6.63 12.64 -8.19
CA MET A 118 -8.03 12.21 -8.05
C MET A 118 -9.01 13.15 -8.75
N ARG A 119 -10.19 12.63 -9.12
CA ARG A 119 -11.29 13.41 -9.68
C ARG A 119 -12.18 13.97 -8.56
N LEU A 120 -12.95 15.01 -8.85
CA LEU A 120 -13.97 15.52 -7.94
C LEU A 120 -14.96 14.42 -7.52
N SER A 121 -15.34 13.50 -8.42
CA SER A 121 -16.18 12.35 -8.09
C SER A 121 -15.62 11.50 -6.94
N ASP A 122 -14.29 11.34 -6.88
CA ASP A 122 -13.63 10.59 -5.81
C ASP A 122 -13.69 11.36 -4.49
N TYR A 123 -13.55 12.69 -4.52
CA TYR A 123 -13.69 13.54 -3.35
C TYR A 123 -15.12 13.55 -2.81
N LEU A 124 -16.13 13.57 -3.69
CA LEU A 124 -17.54 13.48 -3.29
C LEU A 124 -17.82 12.15 -2.60
N LYS A 125 -17.32 11.04 -3.15
CA LYS A 125 -17.42 9.72 -2.49
C LYS A 125 -16.76 9.72 -1.11
N GLN A 126 -15.55 10.26 -0.98
CA GLN A 126 -14.88 10.39 0.33
C GLN A 126 -15.67 11.25 1.31
N LEU A 127 -16.31 12.33 0.85
CA LEU A 127 -17.16 13.18 1.68
C LEU A 127 -18.42 12.45 2.16
N ARG A 128 -18.99 11.54 1.35
CA ARG A 128 -20.14 10.70 1.75
C ARG A 128 -19.76 9.66 2.80
N GLU A 129 -18.57 9.09 2.69
CA GLU A 129 -18.08 8.05 3.60
C GLU A 129 -17.46 8.63 4.89
N ALA A 130 -17.10 9.91 4.90
CA ALA A 130 -16.43 10.55 6.01
C ALA A 130 -17.34 10.73 7.25
N PRO A 131 -16.85 10.41 8.45
CA PRO A 131 -17.66 10.43 9.66
C PRO A 131 -18.01 11.85 10.11
N TYR A 132 -19.19 12.03 10.68
CA TYR A 132 -19.64 13.29 11.28
C TYR A 132 -19.73 14.49 10.31
N ILE A 133 -19.71 14.27 8.99
CA ILE A 133 -20.01 15.33 8.02
C ILE A 133 -21.53 15.48 7.90
N LYS A 134 -21.99 16.73 7.85
CA LYS A 134 -23.38 17.03 7.54
C LYS A 134 -23.57 17.09 6.03
N HIS A 135 -24.25 16.10 5.46
CA HIS A 135 -24.53 16.08 4.04
C HIS A 135 -25.62 17.10 3.67
N THR A 136 -25.25 18.09 2.86
CA THR A 136 -26.18 19.13 2.38
C THR A 136 -26.32 19.15 0.85
N LEU A 137 -25.40 18.51 0.13
CA LEU A 137 -25.54 18.26 -1.31
C LEU A 137 -26.63 17.21 -1.59
N SER A 138 -27.55 17.53 -2.50
CA SER A 138 -28.67 16.66 -2.89
C SER A 138 -28.25 15.43 -3.71
N ASP A 139 -27.22 15.57 -4.54
CA ASP A 139 -26.61 14.48 -5.30
C ASP A 139 -25.10 14.75 -5.52
N ASP A 140 -24.41 13.83 -6.18
CA ASP A 140 -22.97 13.91 -6.44
C ASP A 140 -22.65 14.43 -7.86
N LYS A 141 -23.60 15.12 -8.50
CA LYS A 141 -23.39 15.70 -9.83
C LYS A 141 -22.56 16.98 -9.74
N TYR A 142 -21.69 17.18 -10.72
CA TYR A 142 -20.83 18.35 -10.79
C TYR A 142 -21.63 19.65 -10.88
N ALA A 143 -22.74 19.67 -11.64
CA ALA A 143 -23.62 20.84 -11.72
C ALA A 143 -24.20 21.26 -10.35
N THR A 144 -24.59 20.28 -9.52
CA THR A 144 -25.10 20.53 -8.16
C THR A 144 -24.04 21.14 -7.26
N VAL A 145 -22.80 20.63 -7.34
CA VAL A 145 -21.67 21.17 -6.59
C VAL A 145 -21.34 22.60 -7.03
N ALA A 146 -21.31 22.87 -8.35
CA ALA A 146 -21.08 24.20 -8.88
C ALA A 146 -22.15 25.21 -8.40
N GLN A 147 -23.42 24.79 -8.40
CA GLN A 147 -24.53 25.62 -7.91
C GLN A 147 -24.42 25.89 -6.41
N ALA A 148 -24.13 24.85 -5.61
CA ALA A 148 -24.00 24.99 -4.15
C ALA A 148 -22.81 25.86 -3.71
N LEU A 149 -21.77 25.93 -4.55
CA LEU A 149 -20.60 26.79 -4.32
C LEU A 149 -20.72 28.18 -4.94
N GLU A 150 -21.77 28.43 -5.72
CA GLU A 150 -22.00 29.70 -6.45
C GLU A 150 -20.81 30.05 -7.36
N LEU A 151 -20.31 29.07 -8.12
CA LEU A 151 -19.17 29.27 -9.02
C LEU A 151 -19.53 30.21 -10.18
N GLU A 152 -18.67 31.19 -10.46
CA GLU A 152 -18.85 32.12 -11.59
C GLU A 152 -18.86 31.39 -12.95
N ASN A 153 -18.04 30.35 -13.07
CA ASN A 153 -17.93 29.51 -14.26
C ASN A 153 -18.25 28.06 -13.87
N PRO A 154 -19.51 27.59 -13.98
CA PRO A 154 -19.91 26.25 -13.53
C PRO A 154 -19.19 25.11 -14.25
N GLU A 155 -18.70 25.34 -15.46
CA GLU A 155 -17.90 24.40 -16.25
C GLU A 155 -16.47 24.23 -15.69
N TRP A 156 -15.97 25.22 -14.93
CA TRP A 156 -14.62 25.23 -14.33
C TRP A 156 -14.67 24.56 -12.95
N ILE A 157 -15.00 23.27 -12.95
CA ILE A 157 -15.22 22.53 -11.71
C ILE A 157 -14.17 21.46 -11.44
N GLU A 158 -13.88 20.61 -12.43
CA GLU A 158 -12.83 19.59 -12.29
C GLU A 158 -11.47 20.27 -12.15
N GLY A 159 -10.63 19.77 -11.25
CA GLY A 159 -9.32 20.36 -10.98
C GLY A 159 -9.31 21.62 -10.12
N TRP A 160 -10.48 22.16 -9.72
CA TRP A 160 -10.59 23.42 -8.99
C TRP A 160 -10.72 23.26 -7.46
N PHE A 161 -10.27 22.14 -6.89
CA PHE A 161 -10.29 21.86 -5.45
C PHE A 161 -8.89 21.50 -4.97
N TRP A 162 -8.35 22.22 -3.99
CA TRP A 162 -6.95 22.04 -3.59
C TRP A 162 -6.73 20.70 -2.87
N PRO A 163 -5.74 19.88 -3.29
CA PRO A 163 -5.43 18.61 -2.63
C PRO A 163 -4.69 18.88 -1.30
N ASP A 164 -5.26 18.42 -0.19
CA ASP A 164 -4.69 18.57 1.16
C ASP A 164 -5.37 17.64 2.17
N THR A 165 -4.79 17.51 3.35
CA THR A 165 -5.48 16.96 4.52
C THR A 165 -6.31 18.04 5.19
N LEU A 166 -7.61 18.05 4.90
CA LEU A 166 -8.57 18.96 5.47
C LEU A 166 -8.98 18.53 6.88
N MET A 167 -8.66 19.34 7.88
CA MET A 167 -9.17 19.14 9.24
C MET A 167 -10.57 19.75 9.38
N TYR A 168 -11.54 18.99 9.87
CA TYR A 168 -12.92 19.43 10.07
C TYR A 168 -13.46 19.00 11.44
N THR A 169 -14.44 19.73 11.96
CA THR A 169 -15.16 19.37 13.20
C THR A 169 -16.48 18.70 12.86
N ALA A 170 -17.07 18.01 13.84
CA ALA A 170 -18.35 17.34 13.63
C ALA A 170 -19.46 18.31 13.19
N ASN A 171 -20.37 17.82 12.35
CA ASN A 171 -21.46 18.57 11.72
C ASN A 171 -21.01 19.67 10.74
N THR A 172 -19.72 19.74 10.39
CA THR A 172 -19.28 20.57 9.25
C THR A 172 -19.96 20.05 7.98
N THR A 173 -20.52 20.96 7.18
CA THR A 173 -21.20 20.59 5.93
C THR A 173 -20.21 20.22 4.83
N ASP A 174 -20.58 19.26 3.98
CA ASP A 174 -19.85 18.93 2.74
C ASP A 174 -19.53 20.16 1.88
N VAL A 175 -20.51 21.05 1.64
CA VAL A 175 -20.34 22.29 0.87
C VAL A 175 -19.28 23.23 1.48
N ALA A 176 -19.22 23.34 2.82
CA ALA A 176 -18.23 24.20 3.48
C ALA A 176 -16.79 23.70 3.28
N LEU A 177 -16.59 22.37 3.29
CA LEU A 177 -15.28 21.77 3.04
C LEU A 177 -14.84 21.97 1.58
N LEU A 178 -15.77 21.73 0.64
CA LEU A 178 -15.54 21.98 -0.78
C LEU A 178 -15.24 23.46 -1.04
N LYS A 179 -15.97 24.39 -0.42
CA LYS A 179 -15.71 25.84 -0.52
C LYS A 179 -14.32 26.23 -0.02
N ARG A 180 -13.86 25.62 1.07
CA ARG A 180 -12.51 25.84 1.61
C ARG A 180 -11.43 25.32 0.65
N ALA A 181 -11.60 24.10 0.12
CA ALA A 181 -10.69 23.54 -0.87
C ALA A 181 -10.65 24.35 -2.16
N HIS A 182 -11.82 24.78 -2.65
CA HIS A 182 -11.95 25.60 -3.85
C HIS A 182 -11.26 26.96 -3.69
N LYS A 183 -11.53 27.69 -2.59
CA LYS A 183 -10.89 28.98 -2.32
C LYS A 183 -9.36 28.87 -2.24
N LYS A 184 -8.85 27.78 -1.66
CA LYS A 184 -7.41 27.52 -1.60
C LYS A 184 -6.82 27.27 -2.99
N MET A 185 -7.54 26.52 -3.85
CA MET A 185 -7.12 26.29 -5.24
C MET A 185 -7.10 27.58 -6.04
N VAL A 186 -8.17 28.38 -5.98
CA VAL A 186 -8.24 29.68 -6.67
C VAL A 186 -7.03 30.54 -6.34
N LYS A 187 -6.71 30.68 -5.04
CA LYS A 187 -5.53 31.46 -4.62
C LYS A 187 -4.20 30.92 -5.18
N ALA A 188 -4.04 29.59 -5.21
CA ALA A 188 -2.84 28.97 -5.76
C ALA A 188 -2.74 29.17 -7.28
N VAL A 189 -3.85 29.00 -8.01
CA VAL A 189 -3.95 29.22 -9.45
C VAL A 189 -3.70 30.68 -9.79
N ASP A 190 -4.25 31.62 -9.03
CA ASP A 190 -4.01 33.05 -9.21
C ASP A 190 -2.52 33.38 -9.09
N SER A 191 -1.87 32.84 -8.06
CA SER A 191 -0.44 33.05 -7.82
C SER A 191 0.43 32.43 -8.93
N ALA A 192 0.09 31.22 -9.37
CA ALA A 192 0.77 30.54 -10.48
C ALA A 192 0.53 31.24 -11.82
N TRP A 193 -0.67 31.78 -12.04
CA TRP A 193 -1.03 32.52 -13.24
C TRP A 193 -0.26 33.83 -13.32
N GLU A 194 -0.24 34.63 -12.25
CA GLU A 194 0.48 35.92 -12.22
C GLU A 194 2.00 35.74 -12.38
N GLY A 195 2.56 34.68 -11.78
CA GLY A 195 3.99 34.38 -11.85
C GLY A 195 4.45 33.61 -13.09
N ARG A 196 3.53 33.18 -13.97
CA ARG A 196 3.84 32.25 -15.08
C ARG A 196 4.91 32.77 -16.04
N ALA A 197 5.63 31.85 -16.67
CA ALA A 197 6.60 32.19 -17.70
C ALA A 197 5.95 32.89 -18.92
N ASP A 198 6.69 33.79 -19.56
CA ASP A 198 6.24 34.50 -20.76
C ASP A 198 6.05 33.55 -21.96
N GLY A 199 5.09 33.88 -22.83
CA GLY A 199 4.87 33.17 -24.10
C GLY A 199 4.28 31.76 -23.96
N LEU A 200 3.58 31.49 -22.85
CA LEU A 200 2.77 30.29 -22.71
C LEU A 200 1.47 30.39 -23.53
N PRO A 201 1.04 29.30 -24.21
CA PRO A 201 -0.10 29.32 -25.14
C PRO A 201 -1.47 29.22 -24.45
N TYR A 202 -1.58 29.60 -23.17
CA TYR A 202 -2.84 29.53 -22.40
C TYR A 202 -3.68 30.80 -22.59
N LYS A 203 -4.98 30.63 -22.81
CA LYS A 203 -5.95 31.72 -22.95
C LYS A 203 -6.49 32.22 -21.61
N ASP A 204 -6.66 31.31 -20.65
CA ASP A 204 -7.26 31.57 -19.35
C ASP A 204 -6.67 30.65 -18.26
N LYS A 205 -7.06 30.91 -17.01
CA LYS A 205 -6.63 30.14 -15.83
C LYS A 205 -7.09 28.68 -15.89
N ASN A 206 -8.24 28.39 -16.50
CA ASN A 206 -8.75 27.03 -16.62
C ASN A 206 -7.86 26.19 -17.56
N GLN A 207 -7.30 26.77 -18.61
CA GLN A 207 -6.32 26.09 -19.46
C GLN A 207 -5.00 25.77 -18.72
N LEU A 208 -4.55 26.65 -17.82
CA LEU A 208 -3.41 26.36 -16.95
C LEU A 208 -3.70 25.16 -16.03
N VAL A 209 -4.86 25.15 -15.37
CA VAL A 209 -5.30 24.03 -14.49
C VAL A 209 -5.48 22.75 -15.30
N THR A 210 -6.02 22.85 -16.51
CA THR A 210 -6.20 21.71 -17.42
C THR A 210 -4.85 21.09 -17.79
N MET A 211 -3.89 21.91 -18.21
CA MET A 211 -2.53 21.43 -18.49
C MET A 211 -1.88 20.81 -17.25
N ALA A 212 -2.02 21.44 -16.09
CA ALA A 212 -1.51 20.90 -14.83
C ALA A 212 -2.11 19.51 -14.50
N SER A 213 -3.40 19.31 -14.77
CA SER A 213 -4.06 18.01 -14.54
C SER A 213 -3.58 16.91 -15.50
N ILE A 214 -3.22 17.27 -16.74
CA ILE A 214 -2.64 16.34 -17.70
C ILE A 214 -1.25 15.92 -17.21
N ILE A 215 -0.40 16.88 -16.82
CA ILE A 215 0.94 16.62 -16.29
C ILE A 215 0.88 15.73 -15.05
N GLU A 216 -0.06 16.00 -14.13
CA GLU A 216 -0.28 15.22 -12.91
C GLU A 216 -0.58 13.75 -13.21
N LYS A 217 -1.38 13.48 -14.25
CA LYS A 217 -1.76 12.10 -14.62
C LYS A 217 -0.70 11.39 -15.45
N GLU A 218 0.25 12.11 -16.03
CA GLU A 218 1.25 11.55 -16.95
C GLU A 218 2.49 11.02 -16.23
N THR A 219 2.99 11.72 -15.20
CA THR A 219 4.25 11.33 -14.55
C THR A 219 4.23 11.44 -13.03
N ALA A 220 4.63 10.35 -12.39
CA ALA A 220 4.95 10.32 -10.97
C ALA A 220 6.42 10.70 -10.69
N VAL A 221 7.27 10.81 -11.71
CA VAL A 221 8.71 11.07 -11.57
C VAL A 221 8.95 12.58 -11.47
N ALA A 222 9.27 13.04 -10.26
CA ALA A 222 9.39 14.45 -9.95
C ALA A 222 10.44 15.19 -10.81
N SER A 223 11.57 14.55 -11.13
CA SER A 223 12.64 15.15 -11.93
C SER A 223 12.31 15.34 -13.41
N GLU A 224 11.33 14.60 -13.94
CA GLU A 224 10.96 14.63 -15.35
C GLU A 224 9.75 15.55 -15.63
N ARG A 225 9.04 15.96 -14.58
CA ARG A 225 7.78 16.69 -14.66
C ARG A 225 7.87 17.97 -15.50
N ASP A 226 8.94 18.76 -15.31
CA ASP A 226 9.16 20.00 -16.06
C ASP A 226 9.44 19.73 -17.56
N GLN A 227 10.02 18.57 -17.90
CA GLN A 227 10.27 18.15 -19.28
C GLN A 227 9.00 17.60 -19.94
N VAL A 228 8.18 16.85 -19.21
CA VAL A 228 6.85 16.41 -19.66
C VAL A 228 5.96 17.62 -19.94
N ALA A 229 5.94 18.61 -19.03
CA ALA A 229 5.25 19.87 -19.22
C ALA A 229 5.72 20.59 -20.50
N SER A 230 7.04 20.67 -20.71
CA SER A 230 7.63 21.25 -21.93
C SER A 230 7.10 20.58 -23.20
N VAL A 231 7.02 19.24 -23.25
CA VAL A 231 6.51 18.52 -24.42
C VAL A 231 5.06 18.92 -24.73
N PHE A 232 4.16 18.86 -23.75
CA PHE A 232 2.76 19.21 -23.99
C PHE A 232 2.56 20.67 -24.39
N ILE A 233 3.31 21.59 -23.78
CA ILE A 233 3.22 23.01 -24.07
C ILE A 233 3.79 23.33 -25.46
N ASN A 234 4.89 22.67 -25.85
CA ASN A 234 5.43 22.80 -27.20
C ASN A 234 4.46 22.27 -28.25
N ARG A 235 3.86 21.09 -28.01
CA ARG A 235 2.81 20.54 -28.89
C ARG A 235 1.64 21.50 -29.05
N LEU A 236 1.15 22.03 -27.94
CA LEU A 236 0.05 23.00 -27.92
C LEU A 236 0.40 24.26 -28.72
N ARG A 237 1.62 24.78 -28.58
CA ARG A 237 2.10 25.98 -29.29
C ARG A 237 2.10 25.82 -30.81
N ILE A 238 2.44 24.62 -31.31
CA ILE A 238 2.52 24.34 -32.76
C ILE A 238 1.25 23.69 -33.33
N GLY A 239 0.19 23.52 -32.53
CA GLY A 239 -1.05 22.88 -32.96
C GLY A 239 -0.94 21.36 -33.17
N MET A 240 0.07 20.72 -32.59
CA MET A 240 0.16 19.25 -32.54
C MET A 240 -0.80 18.71 -31.48
N ARG A 241 -1.52 17.63 -31.80
CA ARG A 241 -2.40 16.95 -30.85
C ARG A 241 -1.61 16.47 -29.63
N LEU A 242 -2.21 16.53 -28.44
CA LEU A 242 -1.49 16.21 -27.19
C LEU A 242 -1.27 14.70 -27.04
N GLN A 243 -2.22 13.86 -27.48
CA GLN A 243 -2.13 12.39 -27.48
C GLN A 243 -1.69 11.81 -26.13
N THR A 244 -2.50 12.02 -25.10
CA THR A 244 -2.26 11.55 -23.73
C THR A 244 -3.42 10.68 -23.26
N ASP A 245 -3.12 9.44 -22.84
CA ASP A 245 -4.10 8.41 -22.48
C ASP A 245 -5.05 8.81 -21.33
N PRO A 246 -4.59 9.47 -20.25
CA PRO A 246 -5.46 9.98 -19.19
C PRO A 246 -6.66 10.79 -19.67
N THR A 247 -6.51 11.56 -20.75
CA THR A 247 -7.61 12.36 -21.30
C THR A 247 -8.68 11.52 -21.99
N VAL A 248 -8.27 10.41 -22.63
CA VAL A 248 -9.18 9.42 -23.22
C VAL A 248 -9.96 8.71 -22.11
N ILE A 249 -9.25 8.28 -21.06
CA ILE A 249 -9.84 7.62 -19.89
C ILE A 249 -10.85 8.53 -19.19
N TYR A 250 -10.59 9.84 -19.12
CA TYR A 250 -11.57 10.81 -18.62
C TYR A 250 -12.80 10.91 -19.53
N GLY A 251 -12.60 11.06 -20.85
CA GLY A 251 -13.69 11.14 -21.83
C GLY A 251 -14.55 9.87 -21.94
N MET A 252 -14.02 8.71 -21.56
CA MET A 252 -14.77 7.45 -21.48
C MET A 252 -15.74 7.39 -20.29
N GLY A 253 -15.46 8.12 -19.20
CA GLY A 253 -16.24 8.10 -17.98
C GLY A 253 -16.38 6.68 -17.39
N GLU A 254 -17.59 6.28 -17.04
CA GLU A 254 -17.90 4.96 -16.46
C GLU A 254 -17.69 3.77 -17.40
N ARG A 255 -17.49 4.00 -18.71
CA ARG A 255 -17.21 2.92 -19.67
C ARG A 255 -15.80 2.34 -19.53
N TYR A 256 -14.90 3.05 -18.85
CA TYR A 256 -13.54 2.57 -18.65
C TYR A 256 -13.51 1.44 -17.62
N ASN A 257 -13.03 0.27 -18.04
CA ASN A 257 -13.00 -0.96 -17.24
C ASN A 257 -11.58 -1.35 -16.79
N GLY A 258 -10.63 -0.41 -16.83
CA GLY A 258 -9.22 -0.65 -16.51
C GLY A 258 -8.34 -1.01 -17.71
N LYS A 259 -8.91 -1.18 -18.92
CA LYS A 259 -8.15 -1.44 -20.14
C LYS A 259 -8.45 -0.38 -21.20
N LEU A 260 -7.41 0.01 -21.94
CA LEU A 260 -7.50 0.95 -23.06
C LEU A 260 -7.17 0.21 -24.35
N SER A 261 -8.13 0.13 -25.25
CA SER A 261 -7.97 -0.49 -26.57
C SER A 261 -7.64 0.56 -27.63
N ARG A 262 -7.16 0.10 -28.80
CA ARG A 262 -6.96 0.99 -29.95
C ARG A 262 -8.27 1.66 -30.41
N ALA A 263 -9.40 0.95 -30.33
CA ALA A 263 -10.70 1.50 -30.68
C ALA A 263 -11.09 2.66 -29.75
N ASP A 264 -10.71 2.60 -28.47
CA ASP A 264 -10.97 3.68 -27.51
C ASP A 264 -10.17 4.95 -27.87
N LEU A 265 -8.91 4.80 -28.30
CA LEU A 265 -8.07 5.92 -28.76
C LEU A 265 -8.63 6.60 -30.01
N GLU A 266 -9.26 5.83 -30.90
CA GLU A 266 -9.84 6.32 -32.15
C GLU A 266 -11.27 6.87 -31.99
N THR A 267 -11.95 6.56 -30.88
CA THR A 267 -13.33 7.00 -30.61
C THR A 267 -13.38 8.48 -30.21
N PRO A 268 -14.04 9.36 -31.00
CA PRO A 268 -14.08 10.79 -30.69
C PRO A 268 -14.87 11.10 -29.41
N THR A 269 -14.25 11.86 -28.51
CA THR A 269 -14.93 12.50 -27.37
C THR A 269 -14.39 13.91 -27.21
N ALA A 270 -15.11 14.77 -26.46
CA ALA A 270 -14.65 16.13 -26.18
C ALA A 270 -13.31 16.19 -25.42
N TYR A 271 -12.91 15.10 -24.75
CA TYR A 271 -11.65 15.00 -24.00
C TYR A 271 -10.58 14.18 -24.72
N ASN A 272 -10.90 13.45 -25.79
CA ASN A 272 -9.94 12.56 -26.45
C ASN A 272 -8.91 13.36 -27.28
N THR A 273 -7.74 13.63 -26.69
CA THR A 273 -6.62 14.36 -27.31
C THR A 273 -5.90 13.61 -28.44
N TYR A 274 -6.32 12.39 -28.79
CA TYR A 274 -5.93 11.74 -30.05
C TYR A 274 -6.76 12.23 -31.24
N THR A 275 -7.99 12.71 -30.97
CA THR A 275 -8.93 13.16 -32.00
C THR A 275 -9.00 14.69 -32.09
N ILE A 276 -9.05 15.37 -30.95
CA ILE A 276 -9.12 16.83 -30.87
C ILE A 276 -7.72 17.47 -30.97
N THR A 277 -7.67 18.74 -31.39
CA THR A 277 -6.46 19.56 -31.36
C THR A 277 -6.55 20.57 -30.22
N GLY A 278 -5.46 20.74 -29.47
CA GLY A 278 -5.40 21.63 -28.31
C GLY A 278 -5.74 20.94 -26.98
N LEU A 279 -6.11 21.75 -25.98
CA LEU A 279 -6.52 21.28 -24.67
C LEU A 279 -7.97 20.76 -24.67
N PRO A 280 -8.31 19.78 -23.82
CA PRO A 280 -9.70 19.43 -23.57
C PRO A 280 -10.47 20.60 -22.90
N PRO A 281 -11.82 20.55 -22.83
CA PRO A 281 -12.64 21.62 -22.27
C PRO A 281 -12.33 21.99 -20.80
N GLY A 282 -11.80 21.06 -20.03
CA GLY A 282 -11.43 21.26 -18.63
C GLY A 282 -10.41 20.23 -18.16
N ALA A 283 -10.04 20.32 -16.87
CA ALA A 283 -9.13 19.39 -16.24
C ALA A 283 -9.70 17.96 -16.18
N ILE A 284 -8.81 16.99 -16.00
CA ILE A 284 -9.15 15.56 -15.91
C ILE A 284 -8.92 14.96 -14.53
N ALA A 285 -8.35 15.76 -13.62
CA ALA A 285 -8.02 15.42 -12.24
C ALA A 285 -7.65 16.69 -11.47
N THR A 286 -7.52 16.56 -10.15
CA THR A 286 -6.98 17.59 -9.26
C THR A 286 -5.47 17.66 -9.37
N PRO A 287 -4.87 18.75 -9.89
CA PRO A 287 -3.42 18.89 -9.94
C PRO A 287 -2.82 19.20 -8.57
N GLY A 288 -1.64 18.66 -8.32
CA GLY A 288 -0.79 19.05 -7.18
C GLY A 288 -0.11 20.40 -7.38
N ALA A 289 0.55 20.88 -6.32
CA ALA A 289 1.35 22.11 -6.36
C ALA A 289 2.49 22.02 -7.40
N ASP A 290 3.14 20.86 -7.48
CA ASP A 290 4.26 20.62 -8.38
C ASP A 290 3.82 20.63 -9.86
N SER A 291 2.68 20.01 -10.17
CA SER A 291 2.14 19.99 -11.54
C SER A 291 1.62 21.35 -11.96
N LEU A 292 1.01 22.11 -11.04
CA LEU A 292 0.63 23.51 -11.29
C LEU A 292 1.86 24.38 -11.57
N LYS A 293 2.94 24.19 -10.80
CA LYS A 293 4.21 24.89 -11.02
C LYS A 293 4.83 24.51 -12.36
N ALA A 294 4.89 23.22 -12.71
CA ALA A 294 5.44 22.76 -13.98
C ALA A 294 4.64 23.29 -15.19
N ALA A 295 3.31 23.40 -15.07
CA ALA A 295 2.46 24.02 -16.09
C ALA A 295 2.73 25.52 -16.27
N ALA A 296 3.04 26.23 -15.18
CA ALA A 296 3.34 27.67 -15.19
C ALA A 296 4.81 28.00 -15.52
N HIS A 297 5.74 27.07 -15.25
CA HIS A 297 7.19 27.23 -15.43
C HIS A 297 7.81 25.95 -16.02
N PRO A 298 7.49 25.59 -17.27
CA PRO A 298 8.04 24.39 -17.88
C PRO A 298 9.53 24.53 -18.16
N ALA A 299 10.22 23.39 -18.30
CA ALA A 299 11.58 23.39 -18.81
C ALA A 299 11.62 23.97 -20.24
N LYS A 300 12.65 24.76 -20.57
CA LYS A 300 12.83 25.27 -21.93
C LYS A 300 13.57 24.25 -22.79
N THR A 301 12.83 23.33 -23.38
CA THR A 301 13.40 22.27 -24.24
C THR A 301 12.69 22.23 -25.60
N PRO A 302 13.32 21.71 -26.66
CA PRO A 302 12.70 21.53 -27.97
C PRO A 302 11.96 20.18 -28.11
N TYR A 303 11.69 19.48 -27.00
CA TYR A 303 11.09 18.15 -27.06
C TYR A 303 9.62 18.21 -27.50
N LEU A 304 9.25 17.24 -28.34
CA LEU A 304 7.90 17.05 -28.86
C LEU A 304 7.37 15.65 -28.59
N TYR A 305 8.20 14.73 -28.12
CA TYR A 305 7.83 13.34 -27.88
C TYR A 305 8.53 12.84 -26.63
N PHE A 306 7.90 11.92 -25.93
CA PHE A 306 8.52 11.12 -24.88
C PHE A 306 7.97 9.70 -24.95
N VAL A 307 8.73 8.73 -24.45
CA VAL A 307 8.34 7.33 -24.33
C VAL A 307 9.02 6.75 -23.09
N ALA A 308 8.37 5.82 -22.40
CA ALA A 308 8.98 5.11 -21.28
C ALA A 308 10.32 4.47 -21.69
N ASP A 309 11.31 4.51 -20.80
CA ASP A 309 12.65 3.95 -21.05
C ASP A 309 12.80 2.48 -20.60
N GLY A 310 11.78 1.93 -19.94
CA GLY A 310 11.77 0.59 -19.36
C GLY A 310 12.47 0.47 -18.00
N LYS A 311 13.13 1.52 -17.52
CA LYS A 311 13.84 1.61 -16.23
C LYS A 311 13.09 2.43 -15.16
N GLY A 312 11.97 3.05 -15.55
CA GLY A 312 11.09 3.80 -14.65
C GLY A 312 11.04 5.30 -14.95
N GLY A 313 11.66 5.75 -16.05
CA GLY A 313 11.61 7.14 -16.51
C GLY A 313 11.22 7.25 -17.98
N HIS A 314 11.55 8.38 -18.61
CA HIS A 314 11.22 8.66 -20.00
C HIS A 314 12.42 9.10 -20.85
N THR A 315 12.43 8.66 -22.11
CA THR A 315 13.33 9.20 -23.14
C THR A 315 12.62 10.29 -23.94
N PHE A 316 13.16 11.51 -23.88
CA PHE A 316 12.62 12.68 -24.57
C PHE A 316 13.25 12.88 -25.95
N ASN A 317 12.41 13.21 -26.94
CA ASN A 317 12.80 13.30 -28.35
C ASN A 317 12.23 14.57 -29.00
N THR A 318 12.97 15.13 -29.95
CA THR A 318 12.59 16.36 -30.69
C THR A 318 11.84 16.08 -31.98
N ASN A 319 11.96 14.88 -32.54
CA ASN A 319 11.38 14.51 -33.82
C ASN A 319 10.88 13.05 -33.80
N LEU A 320 10.00 12.74 -34.76
CA LEU A 320 9.33 11.44 -34.86
C LEU A 320 10.29 10.28 -35.14
N ALA A 321 11.34 10.48 -35.94
CA ALA A 321 12.29 9.41 -36.26
C ALA A 321 13.08 8.96 -35.01
N SER A 322 13.59 9.92 -34.23
CA SER A 322 14.23 9.63 -32.95
C SER A 322 13.26 8.99 -31.95
N HIS A 323 12.02 9.48 -31.87
CA HIS A 323 10.98 8.88 -31.03
C HIS A 323 10.71 7.42 -31.40
N ASN A 324 10.52 7.11 -32.69
CA ASN A 324 10.29 5.74 -33.15
C ASN A 324 11.46 4.82 -32.81
N LYS A 325 12.71 5.32 -32.84
CA LYS A 325 13.87 4.56 -32.37
C LYS A 325 13.78 4.26 -30.87
N SER A 326 13.48 5.27 -30.05
CA SER A 326 13.29 5.06 -28.60
C SER A 326 12.13 4.11 -28.29
N VAL A 327 11.06 4.11 -29.09
CA VAL A 327 9.97 3.13 -28.98
C VAL A 327 10.48 1.71 -29.24
N GLN A 328 11.31 1.50 -30.27
CA GLN A 328 11.90 0.18 -30.53
C GLN A 328 12.83 -0.26 -29.38
N ASP A 329 13.63 0.66 -28.84
CA ASP A 329 14.49 0.40 -27.67
C ASP A 329 13.66 -0.02 -26.45
N TYR A 330 12.55 0.69 -26.19
CA TYR A 330 11.60 0.34 -25.12
C TYR A 330 10.96 -1.05 -25.32
N LEU A 331 10.48 -1.35 -26.54
CA LEU A 331 9.88 -2.65 -26.86
C LEU A 331 10.90 -3.80 -26.68
N LYS A 332 12.18 -3.56 -27.00
CA LYS A 332 13.25 -4.53 -26.77
C LYS A 332 13.43 -4.80 -25.26
N VAL A 333 13.51 -3.75 -24.44
CA VAL A 333 13.61 -3.89 -22.97
C VAL A 333 12.39 -4.61 -22.41
N LEU A 334 11.18 -4.29 -22.89
CA LEU A 334 9.96 -5.01 -22.49
C LEU A 334 10.01 -6.49 -22.87
N LYS A 335 10.48 -6.81 -24.08
CA LYS A 335 10.62 -8.20 -24.52
C LYS A 335 11.63 -8.95 -23.65
N GLU A 336 12.75 -8.33 -23.29
CA GLU A 336 13.74 -8.89 -22.37
C GLU A 336 13.15 -9.11 -20.98
N LYS A 337 12.39 -8.15 -20.44
CA LYS A 337 11.67 -8.29 -19.18
C LYS A 337 10.67 -9.45 -19.19
N MET A 338 9.90 -9.59 -20.26
CA MET A 338 8.97 -10.72 -20.41
C MET A 338 9.67 -12.06 -20.65
N ARG A 339 10.97 -12.06 -20.98
CA ARG A 339 11.80 -13.27 -21.16
C ARG A 339 12.54 -13.69 -19.90
N SER A 340 12.51 -12.93 -18.79
CA SER A 340 13.11 -13.42 -17.55
C SER A 340 12.44 -14.71 -17.09
N LYS A 341 13.22 -15.65 -16.58
CA LYS A 341 12.72 -16.93 -16.12
C LYS A 341 13.19 -17.27 -14.71
N TYR A 342 12.35 -18.01 -14.00
CA TYR A 342 12.67 -18.58 -12.70
C TYR A 342 12.96 -20.08 -12.84
N ILE A 343 14.23 -20.46 -12.70
CA ILE A 343 14.66 -21.86 -12.69
C ILE A 343 14.93 -22.30 -11.26
N VAL A 344 14.40 -23.46 -10.86
CA VAL A 344 14.66 -24.03 -9.53
C VAL A 344 15.36 -25.37 -9.64
N ILE A 345 16.31 -25.60 -8.75
CA ILE A 345 17.00 -26.88 -8.61
C ILE A 345 16.53 -27.54 -7.32
N GLU A 346 15.99 -28.75 -7.46
CA GLU A 346 15.40 -29.53 -6.39
C GLU A 346 16.14 -30.86 -6.23
N GLY A 347 15.92 -31.55 -5.10
CA GLY A 347 16.56 -32.82 -4.81
C GLY A 347 16.72 -33.07 -3.32
N LEU A 348 17.07 -34.30 -2.96
CA LEU A 348 17.47 -34.61 -1.59
C LEU A 348 18.79 -33.93 -1.20
N GLU A 349 19.16 -34.03 0.07
CA GLU A 349 20.49 -33.62 0.50
C GLU A 349 21.56 -34.54 -0.04
N GLY A 350 22.68 -33.95 -0.45
CA GLY A 350 23.73 -34.66 -1.18
C GLY A 350 23.45 -34.93 -2.67
N ALA A 351 22.34 -34.46 -3.23
CA ALA A 351 22.01 -34.65 -4.66
C ALA A 351 22.94 -33.89 -5.63
N GLY A 352 23.71 -32.90 -5.16
CA GLY A 352 24.65 -32.14 -5.99
C GLY A 352 24.10 -30.82 -6.54
N LYS A 353 23.11 -30.22 -5.87
CA LYS A 353 22.43 -28.97 -6.28
C LYS A 353 23.40 -27.82 -6.60
N THR A 354 24.44 -27.62 -5.79
CA THR A 354 25.46 -26.58 -6.05
C THR A 354 26.18 -26.79 -7.38
N THR A 355 26.55 -28.04 -7.70
CA THR A 355 27.21 -28.36 -8.96
C THR A 355 26.25 -28.19 -10.12
N ALA A 356 25.02 -28.69 -9.98
CA ALA A 356 23.97 -28.50 -10.99
C ALA A 356 23.72 -27.02 -11.28
N ARG A 357 23.67 -26.18 -10.24
CA ARG A 357 23.52 -24.73 -10.37
C ARG A 357 24.64 -24.13 -11.20
N ASN A 358 25.89 -24.48 -10.92
CA ASN A 358 27.01 -23.96 -11.70
C ASN A 358 26.89 -24.35 -13.18
N VAL A 359 26.48 -25.58 -13.47
CA VAL A 359 26.23 -26.03 -14.86
C VAL A 359 25.10 -25.25 -15.52
N VAL A 360 23.98 -25.01 -14.81
CA VAL A 360 22.88 -24.18 -15.32
C VAL A 360 23.39 -22.79 -15.68
N VAL A 361 24.15 -22.15 -14.79
CA VAL A 361 24.71 -20.82 -15.00
C VAL A 361 25.63 -20.78 -16.22
N GLU A 362 26.60 -21.69 -16.29
CA GLU A 362 27.52 -21.78 -17.42
C GLU A 362 26.77 -21.99 -18.75
N THR A 363 25.74 -22.84 -18.74
CA THR A 363 24.92 -23.12 -19.92
C THR A 363 24.14 -21.87 -20.36
N LEU A 364 23.52 -21.16 -19.43
CA LEU A 364 22.77 -19.93 -19.72
C LEU A 364 23.69 -18.82 -20.24
N GLU A 365 24.88 -18.66 -19.66
CA GLU A 365 25.88 -17.68 -20.11
C GLU A 365 26.33 -17.96 -21.56
N GLN A 366 26.53 -19.23 -21.92
CA GLN A 366 26.84 -19.66 -23.28
C GLN A 366 25.70 -19.37 -24.26
N LEU A 367 24.46 -19.41 -23.79
CA LEU A 367 23.25 -19.04 -24.55
C LEU A 367 22.98 -17.53 -24.57
N GLY A 368 23.87 -16.72 -23.97
CA GLY A 368 23.79 -15.25 -23.97
C GLY A 368 22.97 -14.65 -22.84
N ILE A 369 22.50 -15.45 -21.88
CA ILE A 369 21.76 -15.01 -20.70
C ILE A 369 22.77 -14.78 -19.57
N ARG A 370 23.00 -13.51 -19.21
CA ARG A 370 24.05 -13.13 -18.25
C ARG A 370 23.53 -12.44 -16.98
N ASP A 371 22.36 -11.82 -17.04
CA ASP A 371 21.78 -11.14 -15.89
C ASP A 371 20.98 -12.13 -15.05
N MET A 372 21.60 -12.61 -13.96
CA MET A 372 21.07 -13.68 -13.12
C MET A 372 21.27 -13.36 -11.64
N VAL A 373 20.29 -13.72 -10.80
CA VAL A 373 20.36 -13.68 -9.34
C VAL A 373 20.13 -15.07 -8.76
N PHE A 374 20.87 -15.39 -7.70
CA PHE A 374 20.77 -16.66 -6.99
C PHE A 374 19.95 -16.51 -5.71
N THR A 375 19.05 -17.45 -5.47
CA THR A 375 18.28 -17.53 -4.24
C THR A 375 18.37 -18.93 -3.64
N ARG A 376 18.04 -19.05 -2.34
CA ARG A 376 18.03 -20.33 -1.61
C ARG A 376 16.91 -20.35 -0.59
N GLU A 377 16.21 -21.47 -0.51
CA GLU A 377 15.13 -21.67 0.45
C GLU A 377 15.39 -22.81 1.45
N PRO A 378 15.02 -22.63 2.73
CA PRO A 378 14.58 -21.37 3.35
C PRO A 378 15.79 -20.44 3.52
N GLY A 379 15.62 -19.13 3.27
CA GLY A 379 16.71 -18.15 3.31
C GLY A 379 16.57 -17.00 2.31
N GLY A 380 17.66 -16.28 2.07
CA GLY A 380 17.75 -15.24 1.03
C GLY A 380 17.22 -13.86 1.41
N THR A 381 16.64 -13.69 2.60
CA THR A 381 16.30 -12.38 3.20
C THR A 381 16.61 -12.41 4.70
N GLN A 382 16.73 -11.25 5.34
CA GLN A 382 17.04 -11.21 6.78
C GLN A 382 16.02 -11.97 7.64
N LEU A 383 14.72 -11.86 7.33
CA LEU A 383 13.67 -12.60 8.02
C LEU A 383 13.74 -14.09 7.69
N ALA A 384 13.91 -14.44 6.41
CA ALA A 384 13.98 -15.82 5.98
C ALA A 384 15.21 -16.56 6.54
N GLU A 385 16.35 -15.89 6.72
CA GLU A 385 17.54 -16.48 7.36
C GLU A 385 17.32 -16.74 8.86
N LYS A 386 16.55 -15.88 9.56
CA LYS A 386 16.15 -16.15 10.96
C LYS A 386 15.22 -17.35 11.05
N LEU A 387 14.24 -17.44 10.15
CA LEU A 387 13.34 -18.60 10.07
C LEU A 387 14.10 -19.88 9.71
N ARG A 388 15.08 -19.80 8.79
CA ARG A 388 15.98 -20.92 8.47
C ARG A 388 16.69 -21.42 9.72
N SER A 389 17.31 -20.52 10.48
CA SER A 389 17.99 -20.88 11.73
C SER A 389 17.03 -21.53 12.72
N LEU A 390 15.83 -20.99 12.87
CA LEU A 390 14.81 -21.52 13.78
C LEU A 390 14.34 -22.93 13.38
N VAL A 391 14.23 -23.22 12.08
CA VAL A 391 13.69 -24.50 11.60
C VAL A 391 14.76 -25.58 11.50
N LEU A 392 16.00 -25.25 11.15
CA LEU A 392 17.05 -26.24 10.83
C LEU A 392 18.04 -26.48 11.97
N ASP A 393 18.30 -25.50 12.84
CA ASP A 393 19.21 -25.69 13.97
C ASP A 393 18.56 -26.59 15.02
N ILE A 394 19.28 -27.64 15.40
CA ILE A 394 18.89 -28.66 16.38
C ILE A 394 18.59 -28.02 17.74
N LYS A 395 19.29 -26.94 18.10
CA LYS A 395 19.16 -26.28 19.41
C LYS A 395 18.39 -24.95 19.37
N SER A 396 17.77 -24.62 18.24
CA SER A 396 17.10 -23.35 18.01
C SER A 396 16.04 -22.99 19.06
N VAL A 397 15.36 -23.99 19.61
CA VAL A 397 14.24 -23.84 20.57
C VAL A 397 14.46 -24.63 21.87
N GLY A 398 15.71 -24.99 22.18
CA GLY A 398 16.02 -25.80 23.36
C GLY A 398 15.44 -27.21 23.27
N ASP A 399 14.64 -27.61 24.26
CA ASP A 399 14.01 -28.94 24.34
C ASP A 399 12.61 -28.99 23.67
N GLU A 400 12.11 -27.87 23.13
CA GLU A 400 10.80 -27.81 22.47
C GLU A 400 10.84 -28.52 21.11
N VAL A 401 9.82 -29.33 20.82
CA VAL A 401 9.69 -30.00 19.52
C VAL A 401 8.81 -29.16 18.60
N ILE A 402 9.41 -28.68 17.50
CA ILE A 402 8.67 -28.01 16.42
C ILE A 402 7.67 -28.99 15.80
N THR A 403 6.38 -28.67 15.88
CA THR A 403 5.34 -29.48 15.22
C THR A 403 5.45 -29.40 13.70
N ASP A 404 5.04 -30.46 12.98
CA ASP A 404 5.12 -30.51 11.51
C ASP A 404 4.36 -29.35 10.84
N LYS A 405 3.23 -28.92 11.41
CA LYS A 405 2.46 -27.77 10.91
C LYS A 405 3.20 -26.45 11.13
N ALA A 406 3.87 -26.28 12.27
CA ALA A 406 4.69 -25.11 12.53
C ALA A 406 5.89 -25.06 11.57
N GLU A 407 6.53 -26.21 11.30
CA GLU A 407 7.59 -26.37 10.29
C GLU A 407 7.10 -25.87 8.92
N VAL A 408 5.97 -26.39 8.42
CA VAL A 408 5.37 -25.93 7.14
C VAL A 408 5.14 -24.42 7.12
N LEU A 409 4.51 -23.87 8.15
CA LEU A 409 4.18 -22.44 8.19
C LEU A 409 5.44 -21.57 8.19
N MET A 410 6.50 -21.99 8.86
CA MET A 410 7.78 -21.27 8.85
C MET A 410 8.47 -21.34 7.48
N PHE A 411 8.41 -22.48 6.78
CA PHE A 411 8.88 -22.59 5.39
C PHE A 411 8.11 -21.64 4.46
N TYR A 412 6.78 -21.60 4.54
CA TYR A 412 5.98 -20.69 3.71
C TYR A 412 6.17 -19.22 4.07
N ALA A 413 6.36 -18.89 5.36
CA ALA A 413 6.68 -17.54 5.80
C ALA A 413 8.04 -17.07 5.25
N ALA A 414 9.05 -17.94 5.27
CA ALA A 414 10.35 -17.65 4.66
C ALA A 414 10.25 -17.48 3.14
N ARG A 415 9.47 -18.35 2.48
CA ARG A 415 9.27 -18.36 1.03
C ARG A 415 8.56 -17.11 0.53
N VAL A 416 7.41 -16.74 1.11
CA VAL A 416 6.66 -15.56 0.66
C VAL A 416 7.47 -14.29 0.79
N GLN A 417 8.26 -14.18 1.87
CA GLN A 417 9.17 -13.06 2.06
C GLN A 417 10.20 -12.99 0.92
N LEU A 418 10.83 -14.11 0.57
CA LEU A 418 11.81 -14.17 -0.51
C LEU A 418 11.18 -13.89 -1.88
N VAL A 419 10.01 -14.48 -2.15
CA VAL A 419 9.29 -14.34 -3.42
C VAL A 419 8.89 -12.89 -3.66
N GLU A 420 8.24 -12.24 -2.68
CA GLU A 420 7.71 -10.89 -2.85
C GLU A 420 8.80 -9.81 -2.85
N THR A 421 9.92 -10.03 -2.14
CA THR A 421 10.94 -8.99 -1.96
C THR A 421 12.20 -9.17 -2.79
N VAL A 422 12.44 -10.35 -3.36
CA VAL A 422 13.64 -10.64 -4.16
C VAL A 422 13.26 -11.22 -5.52
N ILE A 423 12.53 -12.33 -5.56
CA ILE A 423 12.33 -13.09 -6.80
C ILE A 423 11.43 -12.33 -7.78
N LYS A 424 10.21 -11.96 -7.38
CA LYS A 424 9.27 -11.21 -8.24
C LYS A 424 9.87 -9.86 -8.69
N PRO A 425 10.50 -9.05 -7.81
CA PRO A 425 11.18 -7.83 -8.23
C PRO A 425 12.32 -8.07 -9.24
N ALA A 426 13.13 -9.12 -9.07
CA ALA A 426 14.20 -9.46 -10.02
C ALA A 426 13.63 -9.83 -11.40
N LEU A 427 12.63 -10.70 -11.45
CA LEU A 427 11.94 -11.08 -12.69
C LEU A 427 11.29 -9.86 -13.36
N ALA A 428 10.61 -9.00 -12.60
CA ALA A 428 10.02 -7.76 -13.13
C ALA A 428 11.06 -6.79 -13.72
N ASN A 429 12.32 -6.90 -13.29
CA ASN A 429 13.44 -6.14 -13.83
C ASN A 429 14.11 -6.80 -15.05
N GLY A 430 13.70 -8.01 -15.43
CA GLY A 430 14.28 -8.77 -16.54
C GLY A 430 15.43 -9.69 -16.12
N THR A 431 15.77 -9.72 -14.84
CA THR A 431 16.83 -10.57 -14.29
C THR A 431 16.31 -11.99 -14.11
N TRP A 432 17.06 -12.97 -14.61
CA TRP A 432 16.74 -14.39 -14.40
C TRP A 432 17.02 -14.78 -12.95
N VAL A 433 16.22 -15.69 -12.41
CA VAL A 433 16.40 -16.16 -11.02
C VAL A 433 16.68 -17.64 -11.02
N ILE A 434 17.76 -18.05 -10.34
CA ILE A 434 18.13 -19.45 -10.15
C ILE A 434 18.02 -19.78 -8.66
N GLY A 435 17.00 -20.56 -8.30
CA GLY A 435 16.68 -20.94 -6.92
C GLY A 435 17.25 -22.31 -6.53
N ASP A 436 17.89 -22.39 -5.36
CA ASP A 436 18.16 -23.63 -4.65
C ASP A 436 16.98 -23.93 -3.72
N ARG A 437 16.10 -24.83 -4.18
CA ARG A 437 14.78 -25.17 -3.60
C ARG A 437 13.69 -24.11 -3.75
N HIS A 438 12.44 -24.57 -3.81
CA HIS A 438 11.21 -23.79 -3.76
C HIS A 438 10.05 -24.63 -3.17
N ASP A 439 8.81 -24.45 -3.62
CA ASP A 439 7.62 -25.14 -3.10
C ASP A 439 7.67 -26.67 -3.22
N LEU A 440 8.31 -27.20 -4.27
CA LEU A 440 8.42 -28.64 -4.47
C LEU A 440 9.11 -29.33 -3.27
N SER A 441 10.09 -28.66 -2.66
CA SER A 441 10.67 -29.10 -1.39
C SER A 441 9.65 -29.24 -0.27
N THR A 442 8.73 -28.29 -0.10
CA THR A 442 7.70 -28.40 0.95
C THR A 442 6.72 -29.54 0.66
N GLN A 443 6.30 -29.68 -0.60
CA GLN A 443 5.44 -30.78 -1.02
C GLN A 443 6.08 -32.15 -0.78
N ALA A 444 7.40 -32.27 -0.98
CA ALA A 444 8.11 -33.53 -0.81
C ALA A 444 8.45 -33.84 0.64
N TYR A 445 9.12 -32.93 1.36
CA TYR A 445 9.58 -33.17 2.72
C TYR A 445 8.43 -33.17 3.73
N GLN A 446 7.54 -32.19 3.67
CA GLN A 446 6.41 -32.14 4.59
C GLN A 446 5.21 -32.96 4.10
N GLY A 447 4.94 -33.01 2.79
CA GLY A 447 3.87 -33.87 2.26
C GLY A 447 4.23 -35.35 2.30
N GLY A 448 5.36 -35.75 1.70
CA GLY A 448 5.81 -37.14 1.67
C GLY A 448 6.51 -37.57 2.97
N GLY A 449 7.56 -36.84 3.35
CA GLY A 449 8.37 -37.17 4.53
C GLY A 449 7.56 -37.16 5.83
N ARG A 450 6.90 -36.03 6.17
CA ARG A 450 6.06 -35.90 7.37
C ARG A 450 4.66 -36.52 7.23
N GLY A 451 4.17 -36.73 6.00
CA GLY A 451 2.84 -37.29 5.77
C GLY A 451 1.70 -36.27 5.96
N ILE A 452 1.98 -34.97 5.82
CA ILE A 452 0.95 -33.93 5.89
C ILE A 452 -0.01 -34.06 4.71
N ASP A 453 -1.29 -33.81 4.98
CA ASP A 453 -2.36 -33.83 3.99
C ASP A 453 -2.04 -32.94 2.76
N GLN A 454 -2.16 -33.53 1.57
CA GLN A 454 -1.79 -32.87 0.33
C GLN A 454 -2.73 -31.72 -0.03
N HIS A 455 -4.00 -31.82 0.34
CA HIS A 455 -4.97 -30.76 0.09
C HIS A 455 -4.68 -29.53 0.96
N MET A 456 -4.28 -29.74 2.22
CA MET A 456 -3.80 -28.68 3.10
C MET A 456 -2.58 -27.96 2.51
N LEU A 457 -1.57 -28.71 2.01
CA LEU A 457 -0.38 -28.10 1.41
C LEU A 457 -0.71 -27.35 0.11
N ALA A 458 -1.58 -27.88 -0.74
CA ALA A 458 -2.03 -27.20 -1.95
C ALA A 458 -2.77 -25.90 -1.61
N THR A 459 -3.69 -25.94 -0.64
CA THR A 459 -4.43 -24.76 -0.18
C THR A 459 -3.49 -23.70 0.36
N LEU A 460 -2.50 -24.08 1.16
CA LEU A 460 -1.53 -23.14 1.71
C LEU A 460 -0.64 -22.54 0.62
N ARG A 461 -0.15 -23.36 -0.31
CA ARG A 461 0.59 -22.90 -1.49
C ARG A 461 -0.20 -21.87 -2.27
N ASP A 462 -1.46 -22.15 -2.58
CA ASP A 462 -2.29 -21.26 -3.40
C ASP A 462 -2.65 -19.98 -2.65
N ALA A 463 -2.86 -20.05 -1.33
CA ALA A 463 -3.07 -18.87 -0.49
C ALA A 463 -1.83 -17.97 -0.39
N VAL A 464 -0.63 -18.55 -0.40
CA VAL A 464 0.63 -17.82 -0.18
C VAL A 464 1.30 -17.37 -1.48
N LEU A 465 1.30 -18.21 -2.50
CA LEU A 465 2.00 -17.99 -3.78
C LEU A 465 1.05 -17.68 -4.93
N GLY A 466 -0.26 -17.98 -4.80
CA GLY A 466 -1.20 -17.91 -5.90
C GLY A 466 -0.74 -18.77 -7.08
N ASP A 467 -0.72 -18.17 -8.26
CA ASP A 467 -0.29 -18.83 -9.51
C ASP A 467 1.23 -18.80 -9.73
N PHE A 468 2.01 -18.20 -8.81
CA PHE A 468 3.45 -18.07 -8.98
C PHE A 468 4.15 -19.44 -8.88
N ARG A 469 4.81 -19.86 -9.96
CA ARG A 469 5.58 -21.11 -10.05
C ARG A 469 6.90 -20.88 -10.81
N PRO A 470 7.92 -21.72 -10.61
CA PRO A 470 9.10 -21.75 -11.48
C PRO A 470 8.72 -22.04 -12.93
N ASP A 471 9.41 -21.44 -13.89
CA ASP A 471 9.24 -21.75 -15.31
C ASP A 471 9.91 -23.08 -15.69
N LEU A 472 10.95 -23.48 -14.95
CA LEU A 472 11.66 -24.76 -15.09
C LEU A 472 12.10 -25.25 -13.72
N THR A 473 11.89 -26.53 -13.43
CA THR A 473 12.47 -27.19 -12.25
C THR A 473 13.34 -28.36 -12.67
N LEU A 474 14.58 -28.39 -12.19
CA LEU A 474 15.49 -29.53 -12.34
C LEU A 474 15.49 -30.33 -11.04
N TYR A 475 14.80 -31.48 -11.03
CA TYR A 475 14.79 -32.37 -9.88
C TYR A 475 15.94 -33.38 -9.99
N LEU A 476 16.94 -33.26 -9.11
CA LEU A 476 18.07 -34.18 -9.03
C LEU A 476 17.69 -35.41 -8.20
N ASP A 477 17.31 -36.50 -8.88
CA ASP A 477 16.94 -37.75 -8.23
C ASP A 477 18.16 -38.53 -7.78
N VAL A 478 18.30 -38.73 -6.47
CA VAL A 478 19.35 -39.54 -5.87
C VAL A 478 18.73 -40.49 -4.85
N THR A 479 19.27 -41.70 -4.71
CA THR A 479 18.79 -42.60 -3.67
C THR A 479 19.13 -42.03 -2.28
N PRO A 480 18.27 -42.23 -1.26
CA PRO A 480 18.54 -41.71 0.08
C PRO A 480 19.87 -42.18 0.68
N GLU A 481 20.32 -43.41 0.38
CA GLU A 481 21.61 -43.93 0.86
C GLU A 481 22.78 -43.08 0.35
N VAL A 482 22.78 -42.78 -0.95
CA VAL A 482 23.82 -42.00 -1.59
C VAL A 482 23.75 -40.54 -1.12
N GLY A 483 22.54 -39.98 -1.05
CA GLY A 483 22.31 -38.60 -0.59
C GLY A 483 22.81 -38.37 0.83
N LEU A 484 22.38 -39.21 1.79
CA LEU A 484 22.79 -39.11 3.19
C LEU A 484 24.29 -39.36 3.39
N LYS A 485 24.88 -40.31 2.64
CA LYS A 485 26.33 -40.55 2.69
C LYS A 485 27.11 -39.29 2.27
N ARG A 486 26.66 -38.61 1.21
CA ARG A 486 27.26 -37.34 0.74
C ARG A 486 27.02 -36.19 1.72
N ALA A 487 25.83 -36.09 2.31
CA ALA A 487 25.52 -35.07 3.31
C ALA A 487 26.39 -35.20 4.56
N ARG A 488 26.57 -36.41 5.10
CA ARG A 488 27.46 -36.69 6.25
C ARG A 488 28.93 -36.37 5.96
N ALA A 489 29.38 -36.56 4.72
CA ALA A 489 30.74 -36.20 4.32
C ALA A 489 30.97 -34.68 4.27
N ARG A 490 29.90 -33.87 4.19
CA ARG A 490 29.96 -32.41 4.11
C ARG A 490 30.07 -31.75 5.49
N GLY A 491 29.59 -32.39 6.56
CA GLY A 491 29.63 -31.86 7.92
C GLY A 491 28.54 -32.43 8.83
N GLU A 492 28.25 -31.71 9.92
CA GLU A 492 27.14 -32.02 10.82
C GLU A 492 25.79 -31.89 10.09
N LEU A 493 24.90 -32.84 10.37
CA LEU A 493 23.56 -32.90 9.79
C LEU A 493 22.62 -31.95 10.52
N ASP A 494 21.82 -31.20 9.78
CA ASP A 494 20.75 -30.37 10.36
C ASP A 494 19.59 -31.21 10.93
N ARG A 495 18.62 -30.56 11.57
CA ARG A 495 17.49 -31.24 12.22
C ARG A 495 16.70 -32.14 11.28
N ILE A 496 16.51 -31.76 10.02
CA ILE A 496 15.76 -32.56 9.03
C ILE A 496 16.65 -33.65 8.43
N GLU A 497 17.94 -33.36 8.24
CA GLU A 497 18.93 -34.33 7.75
C GLU A 497 19.14 -35.52 8.70
N GLN A 498 18.73 -35.40 9.98
CA GLN A 498 18.77 -36.47 10.98
C GLN A 498 17.56 -37.42 10.97
N GLU A 499 16.58 -37.17 10.10
CA GLU A 499 15.38 -37.99 10.00
C GLU A 499 15.67 -39.43 9.54
N SER A 500 14.68 -40.29 9.69
CA SER A 500 14.81 -41.72 9.37
C SER A 500 14.99 -41.97 7.87
N PHE A 501 15.55 -43.13 7.54
CA PHE A 501 15.67 -43.57 6.15
C PHE A 501 14.31 -43.62 5.43
N ASP A 502 13.26 -44.06 6.13
CA ASP A 502 11.89 -44.11 5.60
C ASP A 502 11.32 -42.72 5.30
N PHE A 503 11.67 -41.71 6.09
CA PHE A 503 11.30 -40.32 5.82
C PHE A 503 11.85 -39.87 4.45
N PHE A 504 13.13 -40.16 4.17
CA PHE A 504 13.74 -39.82 2.89
C PHE A 504 13.22 -40.65 1.72
N ASN A 505 12.86 -41.92 1.93
CA ASN A 505 12.19 -42.74 0.92
C ASN A 505 10.84 -42.15 0.52
N ARG A 506 10.01 -41.76 1.48
CA ARG A 506 8.71 -41.10 1.19
C ARG A 506 8.91 -39.74 0.52
N THR A 507 9.91 -38.98 0.97
CA THR A 507 10.25 -37.68 0.37
C THR A 507 10.64 -37.84 -1.10
N ARG A 508 11.53 -38.80 -1.42
CA ARG A 508 11.93 -39.10 -2.81
C ARG A 508 10.74 -39.56 -3.66
N ALA A 509 9.93 -40.48 -3.13
CA ALA A 509 8.74 -40.97 -3.83
C ALA A 509 7.78 -39.82 -4.19
N ARG A 510 7.59 -38.87 -3.27
CA ARG A 510 6.76 -37.70 -3.51
C ARG A 510 7.36 -36.74 -4.55
N TYR A 511 8.67 -36.53 -4.56
CA TYR A 511 9.31 -35.77 -5.64
C TYR A 511 9.07 -36.41 -7.02
N LEU A 512 9.28 -37.72 -7.14
CA LEU A 512 9.08 -38.45 -8.39
C LEU A 512 7.61 -38.40 -8.86
N GLU A 513 6.67 -38.52 -7.93
CA GLU A 513 5.24 -38.39 -8.21
C GLU A 513 4.90 -37.01 -8.79
N LEU A 514 5.36 -35.94 -8.14
CA LEU A 514 5.11 -34.56 -8.57
C LEU A 514 5.79 -34.25 -9.91
N ALA A 515 7.04 -34.71 -10.09
CA ALA A 515 7.76 -34.55 -11.34
C ALA A 515 7.07 -35.26 -12.52
N ALA A 516 6.45 -36.41 -12.29
CA ALA A 516 5.71 -37.13 -13.33
C ALA A 516 4.41 -36.42 -13.76
N GLN A 517 3.86 -35.54 -12.92
CA GLN A 517 2.59 -34.84 -13.16
C GLN A 517 2.76 -33.46 -13.81
N ASP A 518 3.96 -32.88 -13.73
CA ASP A 518 4.23 -31.52 -14.19
C ASP A 518 5.37 -31.51 -15.22
N LYS A 519 5.05 -31.15 -16.46
CA LYS A 519 6.00 -31.10 -17.58
C LYS A 519 7.10 -30.05 -17.39
N SER A 520 6.93 -29.08 -16.50
CA SER A 520 7.97 -28.10 -16.17
C SER A 520 9.05 -28.68 -15.24
N ILE A 521 8.83 -29.87 -14.67
CA ILE A 521 9.76 -30.54 -13.77
C ILE A 521 10.50 -31.65 -14.52
N HIS A 522 11.79 -31.44 -14.75
CA HIS A 522 12.66 -32.41 -15.40
C HIS A 522 13.48 -33.18 -14.37
N THR A 523 13.27 -34.50 -14.32
CA THR A 523 14.03 -35.39 -13.46
C THR A 523 15.39 -35.71 -14.08
N ILE A 524 16.47 -35.42 -13.35
CA ILE A 524 17.85 -35.77 -13.69
C ILE A 524 18.30 -36.89 -12.75
N ASP A 525 18.76 -38.01 -13.30
CA ASP A 525 19.31 -39.10 -12.50
C ASP A 525 20.68 -38.73 -11.93
N ALA A 526 20.71 -38.28 -10.67
CA ALA A 526 21.90 -37.89 -9.93
C ALA A 526 22.62 -39.07 -9.25
N THR A 527 22.22 -40.32 -9.55
CA THR A 527 22.96 -41.53 -9.19
C THR A 527 24.08 -41.87 -10.18
N GLN A 528 24.05 -41.27 -11.37
CA GLN A 528 25.06 -41.43 -12.43
C GLN A 528 26.41 -40.77 -12.07
N PRO A 529 27.50 -41.10 -12.79
CA PRO A 529 28.77 -40.37 -12.69
C PRO A 529 28.60 -38.86 -12.96
N LEU A 530 29.42 -38.04 -12.30
CA LEU A 530 29.28 -36.57 -12.30
C LEU A 530 29.16 -35.98 -13.71
N GLU A 531 30.04 -36.37 -14.64
CA GLU A 531 30.01 -35.88 -16.03
C GLU A 531 28.68 -36.17 -16.73
N ALA A 532 28.12 -37.37 -16.54
CA ALA A 532 26.82 -37.72 -17.13
C ALA A 532 25.68 -36.87 -16.56
N VAL A 533 25.71 -36.58 -15.26
CA VAL A 533 24.74 -35.68 -14.61
C VAL A 533 24.88 -34.25 -15.16
N MET A 534 26.11 -33.75 -15.31
CA MET A 534 26.38 -32.43 -15.87
C MET A 534 25.89 -32.31 -17.32
N ASP A 535 26.12 -33.33 -18.15
CA ASP A 535 25.67 -33.35 -19.54
C ASP A 535 24.15 -33.44 -19.67
N ALA A 536 23.49 -34.21 -18.80
CA ALA A 536 22.02 -34.28 -18.75
C ALA A 536 21.42 -32.90 -18.42
N ILE A 537 21.99 -32.18 -17.46
CA ILE A 537 21.57 -30.82 -17.09
C ILE A 537 21.80 -29.86 -18.27
N ARG A 538 23.00 -29.84 -18.85
CA ARG A 538 23.33 -28.99 -20.02
C ARG A 538 22.33 -29.18 -21.15
N THR A 539 22.05 -30.45 -21.49
CA THR A 539 21.14 -30.81 -22.58
C THR A 539 19.72 -30.35 -22.28
N THR A 540 19.24 -30.58 -21.06
CA THR A 540 17.87 -30.21 -20.64
C THR A 540 17.67 -28.69 -20.69
N VAL A 541 18.59 -27.93 -20.10
CA VAL A 541 18.53 -26.46 -20.08
C VAL A 541 18.64 -25.91 -21.50
N THR A 542 19.56 -26.42 -22.31
CA THR A 542 19.73 -25.97 -23.71
C THR A 542 18.48 -26.22 -24.54
N HIS A 543 17.85 -27.39 -24.38
CA HIS A 543 16.62 -27.72 -25.08
C HIS A 543 15.48 -26.79 -24.68
N TRP A 544 15.26 -26.64 -23.38
CA TRP A 544 14.19 -25.80 -22.85
C TRP A 544 14.35 -24.33 -23.26
N VAL A 545 15.56 -23.77 -23.21
CA VAL A 545 15.80 -22.38 -23.70
C VAL A 545 15.49 -22.25 -25.19
N LYS A 546 15.81 -23.26 -26.02
CA LYS A 546 15.48 -23.23 -27.44
C LYS A 546 13.97 -23.27 -27.70
N GLU A 547 13.20 -23.97 -26.86
CA GLU A 547 11.74 -23.99 -26.94
C GLU A 547 11.09 -22.64 -26.59
N LEU A 548 11.77 -21.80 -25.79
CA LEU A 548 11.29 -20.44 -25.49
C LEU A 548 11.44 -19.47 -26.68
N ASP A 549 12.32 -19.80 -27.63
CA ASP A 549 12.65 -18.97 -28.79
C ASP A 549 11.96 -19.41 -30.08
N ALA A 550 11.35 -20.60 -30.07
CA ALA A 550 10.50 -21.13 -31.14
C ALA A 550 9.08 -20.57 -31.04
#